data_AF-A0A3B0ZNU5-F1
#
_entry.id   AF-A0A3B0ZNU5-F1
#
_cell.length_a   1.000
_cell.length_b   1.000
_cell.length_c   1.000
_cell.angle_alpha   90.00
_cell.angle_beta   90.00
_cell.angle_gamma   90.00
#
_symmetry.space_group_name_H-M   'P 1'
#
loop_
_entity.id
_entity.type
_entity.pdbx_description
1 polymer ?
#
loop_
_entity_poly.entity_id
_entity_poly.type
_entity_poly.pdbx_seq_one_letter_code
_entity_poly.pdbx_strand_id
1 'polypeptide(L)'
;MQNLVVKGQNFALTETGGLENAADWTPDVAKELAEKEDLTLRDSHFEIINIMRDYYDQFNISPIRKLLKKDIAEMLSDLKANDDYLISLFPGGAMHQGLRIAGLPQSRLDAEIEPVTRVQVVSEQKDIKHFVSEFEFSGKTYRVYAKGNLVDPSEWSEELAEFLAKKEGITLMNDHWVVLNFMRTFYFKYGIT
;
A
#
# COMPACT_ATOMS: atom_id res chain seq x y z
N MET A 1 18.87 -18.22 6.85
CA MET A 1 18.83 -17.81 5.43
C MET A 1 18.47 -19.02 4.60
N GLN A 2 17.34 -18.95 3.90
CA GLN A 2 16.93 -19.99 2.97
C GLN A 2 17.52 -19.65 1.60
N ASN A 3 17.95 -20.65 0.84
CA ASN A 3 18.44 -20.46 -0.52
C ASN A 3 17.51 -21.15 -1.52
N LEU A 4 17.37 -20.56 -2.69
CA LEU A 4 16.70 -21.14 -3.84
C LEU A 4 17.76 -21.47 -4.90
N VAL A 5 17.72 -22.68 -5.45
CA VAL A 5 18.63 -23.09 -6.52
C VAL A 5 17.84 -23.12 -7.82
N VAL A 6 18.17 -22.23 -8.76
CA VAL A 6 17.49 -22.18 -10.08
C VAL A 6 18.56 -22.28 -11.16
N LYS A 7 18.46 -23.29 -12.03
CA LYS A 7 19.44 -23.55 -13.11
C LYS A 7 20.90 -23.58 -12.62
N GLY A 8 21.14 -24.06 -11.40
CA GLY A 8 22.47 -24.15 -10.79
C GLY A 8 22.99 -22.85 -10.17
N GLN A 9 22.20 -21.77 -10.17
CA GLN A 9 22.50 -20.51 -9.46
C GLN A 9 21.79 -20.49 -8.10
N ASN A 10 22.45 -19.95 -7.09
CA ASN A 10 21.91 -19.81 -5.74
C ASN A 10 21.39 -18.40 -5.51
N PHE A 11 20.13 -18.29 -5.12
CA PHE A 11 19.46 -17.04 -4.78
C PHE A 11 19.15 -17.02 -3.28
N ALA A 12 19.44 -15.91 -2.62
CA ALA A 12 19.10 -15.72 -1.22
C ALA A 12 17.63 -15.37 -1.07
N LEU A 13 16.97 -16.03 -0.12
CA LEU A 13 15.57 -15.78 0.23
C LEU A 13 15.45 -15.15 1.63
N THR A 14 14.50 -14.23 1.74
CA THR A 14 14.07 -13.62 3.00
C THR A 14 13.46 -14.67 3.94
N GLU A 15 13.26 -14.31 5.21
CA GLU A 15 12.59 -15.17 6.19
C GLU A 15 11.16 -15.55 5.79
N THR A 16 10.50 -14.69 5.02
CA THR A 16 9.15 -14.93 4.49
C THR A 16 9.17 -15.72 3.18
N GLY A 17 10.34 -16.15 2.69
CA GLY A 17 10.49 -16.95 1.47
C GLY A 17 10.49 -16.15 0.17
N GLY A 18 10.58 -14.83 0.21
CA GLY A 18 10.73 -13.98 -0.97
C GLY A 18 12.17 -13.74 -1.37
N LEU A 19 12.39 -13.22 -2.58
CA LEU A 19 13.73 -12.95 -3.08
C LEU A 19 14.35 -11.76 -2.32
N GLU A 20 15.60 -11.88 -1.83
CA GLU A 20 16.27 -10.76 -1.14
C GLU A 20 16.60 -9.61 -2.08
N ASN A 21 16.91 -9.92 -3.33
CA ASN A 21 17.28 -8.95 -4.35
C ASN A 21 16.33 -9.04 -5.55
N ALA A 22 15.49 -8.03 -5.74
CA ALA A 22 14.49 -7.98 -6.80
C ALA A 22 15.09 -8.00 -8.23
N ALA A 23 16.36 -7.61 -8.39
CA ALA A 23 17.08 -7.62 -9.66
C ALA A 23 17.45 -9.03 -10.13
N ASP A 24 17.52 -10.00 -9.21
CA ASP A 24 17.86 -11.39 -9.52
C ASP A 24 16.64 -12.19 -10.03
N TRP A 25 15.48 -11.54 -10.11
CA TRP A 25 14.25 -12.18 -10.54
C TRP A 25 14.31 -12.53 -12.03
N THR A 26 13.87 -13.75 -12.33
CA THR A 26 13.64 -14.23 -13.69
C THR A 26 12.35 -15.04 -13.72
N PRO A 27 11.75 -15.26 -14.90
CA PRO A 27 10.57 -16.13 -15.01
C PRO A 27 10.80 -17.55 -14.48
N ASP A 28 12.04 -18.04 -14.53
CA ASP A 28 12.40 -19.34 -13.96
C ASP A 28 12.41 -19.31 -12.43
N VAL A 29 12.96 -18.24 -11.83
CA VAL A 29 12.92 -18.01 -10.38
C VAL A 29 11.47 -17.92 -9.89
N ALA A 30 10.60 -17.24 -10.62
CA ALA A 30 9.18 -17.15 -10.30
C ALA A 30 8.51 -18.53 -10.25
N LYS A 31 8.79 -19.40 -11.22
CA LYS A 31 8.23 -20.76 -11.27
C LYS A 31 8.66 -21.59 -10.07
N GLU A 32 9.94 -21.56 -9.74
CA GLU A 32 10.50 -22.31 -8.60
C GLU A 32 9.96 -21.79 -7.25
N LEU A 33 9.74 -20.47 -7.13
CA LEU A 33 9.07 -19.88 -5.97
C LEU A 33 7.60 -20.31 -5.87
N ALA A 34 6.90 -20.38 -6.99
CA ALA A 34 5.50 -20.79 -7.03
C ALA A 34 5.32 -22.29 -6.75
N GLU A 35 6.22 -23.15 -7.26
CA GLU A 35 6.22 -24.58 -7.00
C GLU A 35 6.40 -24.90 -5.51
N LYS A 36 7.19 -24.11 -4.78
CA LYS A 36 7.31 -24.21 -3.32
C LYS A 36 6.02 -23.92 -2.56
N GLU A 37 5.07 -23.21 -3.18
CA GLU A 37 3.75 -22.89 -2.62
C GLU A 37 2.62 -23.69 -3.30
N ASP A 38 2.96 -24.81 -3.95
CA ASP A 38 2.01 -25.67 -4.67
C ASP A 38 1.19 -24.92 -5.74
N LEU A 39 1.76 -23.85 -6.32
CA LEU A 39 1.12 -23.02 -7.34
C LEU A 39 1.79 -23.20 -8.70
N THR A 40 1.02 -23.62 -9.70
CA THR A 40 1.50 -23.67 -11.09
C THR A 40 1.23 -22.35 -11.82
N LEU A 41 2.29 -21.63 -12.18
CA LEU A 41 2.17 -20.38 -12.93
C LEU A 41 1.72 -20.63 -14.37
N ARG A 42 0.60 -20.00 -14.72
CA ARG A 42 0.04 -19.90 -16.08
C ARG A 42 0.24 -18.49 -16.62
N ASP A 43 -0.05 -18.26 -17.89
CA ASP A 43 0.06 -16.94 -18.53
C ASP A 43 -0.68 -15.85 -17.75
N SER A 44 -1.88 -16.15 -17.23
CA SER A 44 -2.64 -15.21 -16.40
C SER A 44 -1.93 -14.79 -15.11
N HIS A 45 -1.08 -15.64 -14.54
CA HIS A 45 -0.30 -15.26 -13.37
C HIS A 45 0.84 -14.32 -13.77
N PHE A 46 1.50 -14.61 -14.90
CA PHE A 46 2.56 -13.76 -15.44
C PHE A 46 2.06 -12.38 -15.86
N GLU A 47 0.83 -12.25 -16.38
CA GLU A 47 0.21 -10.94 -16.63
C GLU A 47 0.21 -10.07 -15.36
N ILE A 48 -0.26 -10.61 -14.24
CA ILE A 48 -0.34 -9.87 -12.97
C ILE A 48 1.05 -9.63 -12.37
N ILE A 49 1.94 -10.62 -12.40
CA ILE A 49 3.31 -10.50 -11.91
C ILE A 49 4.07 -9.41 -12.68
N ASN A 50 3.94 -9.37 -14.01
CA ASN A 50 4.59 -8.36 -14.83
C ASN A 50 4.05 -6.96 -14.52
N ILE A 51 2.73 -6.80 -14.33
CA ILE A 51 2.16 -5.52 -13.88
C ILE A 51 2.77 -5.06 -12.54
N MET A 52 2.90 -5.98 -11.57
CA MET A 52 3.53 -5.64 -10.29
C MET A 52 4.99 -5.22 -10.45
N ARG A 53 5.74 -5.89 -11.34
CA ARG A 53 7.15 -5.57 -11.62
C ARG A 53 7.31 -4.26 -12.38
N ASP A 54 6.48 -4.00 -13.39
CA ASP A 54 6.46 -2.74 -14.12
C ASP A 54 6.15 -1.56 -13.19
N TYR A 55 5.26 -1.77 -12.21
CA TYR A 55 4.99 -0.78 -11.16
C TYR A 55 6.24 -0.55 -10.30
N TYR A 56 6.89 -1.63 -9.84
CA TYR A 56 8.10 -1.53 -9.02
C TYR A 56 9.26 -0.85 -9.78
N ASP A 57 9.46 -1.17 -11.05
CA ASP A 57 10.50 -0.55 -11.88
C ASP A 57 10.25 0.95 -12.09
N GLN A 58 8.99 1.38 -12.12
CA GLN A 58 8.62 2.80 -12.26
C GLN A 58 8.73 3.59 -10.95
N PHE A 59 8.29 3.02 -9.83
CA PHE A 59 8.13 3.75 -8.56
C PHE A 59 9.13 3.33 -7.48
N ASN A 60 9.92 2.28 -7.72
CA ASN A 60 10.83 1.64 -6.77
C ASN A 60 10.16 1.26 -5.43
N ILE A 61 8.85 0.99 -5.50
CA ILE A 61 7.99 0.64 -4.37
C ILE A 61 7.02 -0.42 -4.87
N SER A 62 6.76 -1.45 -4.07
CA SER A 62 5.80 -2.49 -4.45
C SER A 62 4.37 -1.92 -4.44
N PRO A 63 3.53 -2.31 -5.43
CA PRO A 63 2.18 -1.77 -5.54
C PRO A 63 1.38 -2.09 -4.28
N ILE A 64 0.41 -1.25 -3.97
CA ILE A 64 -0.62 -1.56 -2.96
C ILE A 64 -1.85 -2.15 -3.66
N ARG A 65 -2.69 -2.89 -2.92
CA ARG A 65 -3.86 -3.57 -3.46
C ARG A 65 -4.75 -2.67 -4.34
N LYS A 66 -5.00 -1.44 -3.88
CA LYS A 66 -5.87 -0.49 -4.59
C LYS A 66 -5.27 -0.07 -5.94
N LEU A 67 -3.98 0.20 -5.98
CA LEU A 67 -3.28 0.57 -7.21
C LEU A 67 -3.15 -0.61 -8.15
N LEU A 68 -2.76 -1.78 -7.64
CA LEU A 68 -2.68 -3.00 -8.44
C LEU A 68 -4.01 -3.28 -9.17
N LYS A 69 -5.14 -3.20 -8.47
CA LYS A 69 -6.46 -3.40 -9.11
C LYS A 69 -6.75 -2.36 -10.19
N LYS A 70 -6.36 -1.11 -9.96
CA LYS A 70 -6.51 -0.03 -10.94
C LYS A 70 -5.67 -0.30 -12.18
N ASP A 71 -4.40 -0.65 -11.99
CA ASP A 71 -3.46 -0.91 -13.08
C ASP A 71 -3.89 -2.15 -13.90
N ILE A 72 -4.42 -3.18 -13.24
CA ILE A 72 -5.00 -4.37 -13.92
C ILE A 72 -6.24 -4.00 -14.74
N ALA A 73 -7.11 -3.15 -14.19
CA ALA A 73 -8.30 -2.68 -14.90
C ALA A 73 -7.92 -1.89 -16.16
N GLU A 74 -6.91 -1.02 -16.06
CA GLU A 74 -6.42 -0.20 -17.16
C GLU A 74 -5.66 -1.01 -18.21
N MET A 75 -4.77 -1.93 -17.82
CA MET A 75 -3.91 -2.67 -18.76
C MET A 75 -4.56 -3.94 -19.34
N LEU A 76 -5.47 -4.58 -18.61
CA LEU A 76 -6.10 -5.83 -19.04
C LEU A 76 -7.61 -5.67 -19.22
N SER A 77 -8.36 -5.57 -18.13
CA SER A 77 -9.82 -5.36 -18.10
C SER A 77 -10.35 -5.34 -16.67
N ASP A 78 -11.49 -4.67 -16.45
CA ASP A 78 -12.22 -4.65 -15.18
C ASP A 78 -12.56 -6.05 -14.65
N LEU A 79 -12.84 -7.01 -15.55
CA LEU A 79 -13.17 -8.38 -15.17
C LEU A 79 -12.01 -9.11 -14.48
N LYS A 80 -10.76 -8.80 -14.88
CA LYS A 80 -9.55 -9.33 -14.26
C LYS A 80 -9.12 -8.54 -13.02
N ALA A 81 -9.67 -7.34 -12.81
CA ALA A 81 -9.40 -6.54 -11.62
C ALA A 81 -10.28 -6.92 -10.42
N ASN A 82 -11.11 -7.96 -10.52
CA ASN A 82 -11.95 -8.43 -9.41
C ASN A 82 -11.13 -9.21 -8.36
N ASP A 83 -11.53 -9.09 -7.10
CA ASP A 83 -10.94 -9.80 -5.97
C ASP A 83 -11.06 -11.32 -6.13
N ASP A 84 -12.21 -11.82 -6.60
CA ASP A 84 -12.42 -13.25 -6.83
C ASP A 84 -11.44 -13.82 -7.86
N TYR A 85 -11.16 -13.04 -8.92
CA TYR A 85 -10.18 -13.42 -9.93
C TYR A 85 -8.77 -13.49 -9.35
N LEU A 86 -8.37 -12.46 -8.59
CA LEU A 86 -7.06 -12.43 -7.94
C LEU A 86 -6.88 -13.54 -6.90
N ILE A 87 -7.93 -13.90 -6.16
CA ILE A 87 -7.92 -15.03 -5.23
C ILE A 87 -7.82 -16.36 -5.99
N SER A 88 -8.48 -16.49 -7.14
CA SER A 88 -8.40 -17.69 -7.97
C SER A 88 -7.01 -17.93 -8.57
N LEU A 89 -6.25 -16.85 -8.84
CA LEU A 89 -4.87 -16.91 -9.32
C LEU A 89 -3.87 -17.09 -8.18
N PHE A 90 -4.07 -16.38 -7.07
CA PHE A 90 -3.18 -16.40 -5.91
C PHE A 90 -3.99 -16.73 -4.66
N PRO A 91 -4.16 -18.03 -4.32
CA PRO A 91 -4.88 -18.46 -3.13
C PRO A 91 -4.29 -17.91 -1.81
N GLY A 92 -2.97 -17.68 -1.78
CA GLY A 92 -2.27 -17.01 -0.69
C GLY A 92 -2.38 -15.48 -0.71
N GLY A 93 -3.16 -14.93 -1.64
CA GLY A 93 -3.40 -13.50 -1.84
C GLY A 93 -2.36 -12.83 -2.72
N ALA A 94 -2.82 -12.02 -3.69
CA ALA A 94 -1.95 -11.31 -4.64
C ALA A 94 -0.91 -10.40 -3.94
N MET A 95 -1.24 -9.80 -2.79
CA MET A 95 -0.34 -8.91 -2.06
C MET A 95 0.75 -9.62 -1.24
N HIS A 96 0.58 -10.91 -0.96
CA HIS A 96 1.59 -11.67 -0.20
C HIS A 96 2.25 -12.69 -1.11
N GLN A 97 1.47 -13.66 -1.61
CA GLN A 97 1.94 -14.69 -2.52
C GLN A 97 2.34 -14.11 -3.88
N GLY A 98 1.53 -13.21 -4.45
CA GLY A 98 1.84 -12.58 -5.74
C GLY A 98 3.12 -11.74 -5.71
N LEU A 99 3.26 -10.84 -4.72
CA LEU A 99 4.48 -10.04 -4.55
C LEU A 99 5.73 -10.91 -4.32
N ARG A 100 5.60 -11.97 -3.51
CA ARG A 100 6.69 -12.90 -3.24
C ARG A 100 7.17 -13.61 -4.50
N ILE A 101 6.24 -14.14 -5.29
CA ILE A 101 6.54 -14.80 -6.58
C ILE A 101 7.08 -13.79 -7.60
N ALA A 102 6.60 -12.55 -7.57
CA ALA A 102 7.13 -11.45 -8.37
C ALA A 102 8.56 -11.02 -7.97
N GLY A 103 9.11 -11.59 -6.89
CA GLY A 103 10.43 -11.25 -6.37
C GLY A 103 10.51 -9.82 -5.82
N LEU A 104 9.38 -9.26 -5.43
CA LEU A 104 9.29 -7.88 -4.95
C LEU A 104 9.29 -7.86 -3.42
N PRO A 105 9.90 -6.83 -2.81
CA PRO A 105 9.80 -6.64 -1.37
C PRO A 105 8.34 -6.42 -0.99
N GLN A 106 7.91 -6.93 0.16
CA GLN A 106 6.56 -6.63 0.62
C GLN A 106 6.46 -5.12 0.88
N SER A 107 5.48 -4.45 0.27
CA SER A 107 5.15 -3.07 0.59
C SER A 107 4.66 -3.05 2.03
N ARG A 108 5.55 -2.78 2.97
CA ARG A 108 5.11 -2.42 4.30
C ARG A 108 4.67 -0.97 4.18
N LEU A 109 3.36 -0.73 4.18
CA LEU A 109 2.86 0.59 4.54
C LEU A 109 3.48 0.94 5.90
N ASP A 110 3.84 2.20 6.19
CA ASP A 110 4.38 2.57 7.51
C ASP A 110 3.48 2.07 8.67
N ALA A 111 2.19 1.87 8.40
CA ALA A 111 1.21 1.25 9.30
C ALA A 111 1.47 -0.24 9.65
N GLU A 112 2.20 -0.98 8.81
CA GLU A 112 2.57 -2.39 9.00
C GLU A 112 4.07 -2.57 9.39
N ILE A 113 4.86 -1.49 9.40
CA ILE A 113 6.28 -1.51 9.79
C ILE A 113 6.48 -1.54 11.32
N GLU A 114 5.48 -1.29 12.15
CA GLU A 114 5.71 -1.24 13.61
C GLU A 114 6.17 -2.59 14.18
N PRO A 115 7.47 -2.76 14.47
CA PRO A 115 8.04 -4.06 14.73
C PRO A 115 8.04 -4.30 16.23
N VAL A 116 7.12 -5.13 16.75
CA VAL A 116 7.28 -5.93 17.99
C VAL A 116 7.54 -5.18 19.31
N THR A 117 7.87 -3.89 19.31
CA THR A 117 7.83 -2.97 20.45
C THR A 117 6.59 -2.11 20.30
N ARG A 118 5.42 -2.76 20.35
CA ARG A 118 4.37 -2.16 21.17
C ARG A 118 4.93 -2.20 22.58
N VAL A 119 5.71 -1.18 22.94
CA VAL A 119 5.52 -0.60 24.27
C VAL A 119 4.01 -0.50 24.34
N GLN A 120 3.39 -1.26 25.25
CA GLN A 120 2.04 -0.92 25.66
C GLN A 120 2.16 0.57 25.92
N VAL A 121 1.67 1.39 24.99
CA VAL A 121 1.33 2.76 25.32
C VAL A 121 0.21 2.50 26.30
N VAL A 122 0.61 2.29 27.56
CA VAL A 122 -0.13 2.69 28.73
C VAL A 122 -0.72 3.99 28.24
N SER A 123 -2.03 3.97 28.10
CA SER A 123 -2.81 5.09 27.64
C SER A 123 -2.61 6.19 28.68
N GLU A 124 -1.47 6.86 28.62
CA GLU A 124 -1.34 8.22 29.04
C GLU A 124 -2.35 8.94 28.17
N GLN A 125 -3.43 9.35 28.83
CA GLN A 125 -4.45 10.22 28.29
C GLN A 125 -3.75 11.49 27.81
N LYS A 126 -3.14 11.46 26.62
CA LYS A 126 -2.76 12.68 25.91
C LYS A 126 -4.07 13.35 25.54
N ASP A 127 -4.26 14.57 26.04
CA ASP A 127 -5.37 15.46 25.66
C ASP A 127 -5.64 15.31 24.17
N ILE A 128 -6.82 14.79 23.82
CA ILE A 128 -7.23 14.62 22.43
C ILE A 128 -7.45 16.03 21.86
N LYS A 129 -6.49 16.51 21.08
CA LYS A 129 -6.50 17.86 20.51
C LYS A 129 -7.13 17.93 19.11
N HIS A 130 -7.70 16.85 18.58
CA HIS A 130 -8.37 16.83 17.27
C HIS A 130 -9.89 16.62 17.42
N PHE A 131 -10.65 16.93 16.37
CA PHE A 131 -12.10 16.71 16.37
C PHE A 131 -12.45 15.22 16.26
N VAL A 132 -13.56 14.82 16.89
CA VAL A 132 -14.06 13.44 16.88
C VAL A 132 -15.54 13.46 16.48
N SER A 133 -15.93 12.54 15.61
CA SER A 133 -17.29 12.37 15.07
C SER A 133 -17.75 13.49 14.13
N GLU A 134 -17.98 14.71 14.64
CA GLU A 134 -18.46 15.84 13.84
C GLU A 134 -18.11 17.20 14.47
N PHE A 135 -18.09 18.24 13.65
CA PHE A 135 -17.95 19.63 14.08
C PHE A 135 -18.62 20.59 13.11
N GLU A 136 -18.90 21.80 13.58
CA GLU A 136 -19.42 22.88 12.73
C GLU A 136 -18.30 23.86 12.39
N PHE A 137 -18.21 24.22 11.11
CA PHE A 137 -17.31 25.25 10.61
C PHE A 137 -17.98 26.02 9.47
N SER A 138 -17.96 27.35 9.54
CA SER A 138 -18.55 28.23 8.52
C SER A 138 -20.02 27.92 8.18
N GLY A 139 -20.82 27.52 9.18
CA GLY A 139 -22.24 27.19 9.02
C GLY A 139 -22.52 25.83 8.35
N LYS A 140 -21.48 25.00 8.16
CA LYS A 140 -21.58 23.64 7.64
C LYS A 140 -21.10 22.64 8.69
N THR A 141 -21.78 21.50 8.79
CA THR A 141 -21.35 20.37 9.62
C THR A 141 -20.44 19.46 8.83
N TYR A 142 -19.28 19.15 9.39
CA TYR A 142 -18.29 18.23 8.85
C TYR A 142 -18.23 16.98 9.73
N ARG A 143 -18.02 15.82 9.11
CA ARG A 143 -17.83 14.55 9.81
C ARG A 143 -16.37 14.12 9.76
N VAL A 144 -15.88 13.59 10.87
CA VAL A 144 -14.50 13.10 11.02
C VAL A 144 -14.44 11.74 11.69
N TYR A 145 -13.45 10.94 11.32
CA TYR A 145 -13.12 9.70 12.00
C TYR A 145 -12.52 9.97 13.39
N ALA A 146 -12.39 8.92 14.21
CA ALA A 146 -11.80 9.01 15.55
C ALA A 146 -10.35 9.55 15.59
N LYS A 147 -9.65 9.50 14.45
CA LYS A 147 -8.30 10.06 14.26
C LYS A 147 -8.28 11.51 13.74
N GLY A 148 -9.44 12.16 13.57
CA GLY A 148 -9.54 13.55 13.10
C GLY A 148 -9.61 13.73 11.58
N ASN A 149 -9.43 12.66 10.80
CA ASN A 149 -9.51 12.71 9.34
C ASN A 149 -10.95 12.95 8.86
N LEU A 150 -11.13 13.80 7.83
CA LEU A 150 -12.43 14.04 7.19
C LEU A 150 -12.99 12.76 6.58
N VAL A 151 -14.30 12.54 6.79
CA VAL A 151 -15.03 11.43 6.16
C VAL A 151 -15.17 11.64 4.66
N ASP A 152 -15.39 12.89 4.22
CA ASP A 152 -15.40 13.27 2.82
C ASP A 152 -14.21 14.20 2.50
N PRO A 153 -13.15 13.69 1.85
CA PRO A 153 -11.96 14.47 1.50
C PRO A 153 -12.22 15.63 0.52
N SER A 154 -13.35 15.61 -0.20
CA SER A 154 -13.74 16.66 -1.13
C SER A 154 -14.24 17.93 -0.43
N GLU A 155 -14.67 17.82 0.83
CA GLU A 155 -15.14 18.95 1.63
C GLU A 155 -14.01 19.81 2.19
N TRP A 156 -12.77 19.38 2.02
CA TRP A 156 -11.60 20.11 2.51
C TRP A 156 -11.39 21.43 1.75
N SER A 157 -11.02 22.47 2.48
CA SER A 157 -10.52 23.75 1.97
C SER A 157 -9.30 24.19 2.78
N GLU A 158 -8.57 25.19 2.28
CA GLU A 158 -7.42 25.75 3.00
C GLU A 158 -7.87 26.35 4.35
N GLU A 159 -8.99 27.05 4.38
CA GLU A 159 -9.54 27.63 5.62
C GLU A 159 -9.92 26.55 6.63
N LEU A 160 -10.45 25.42 6.15
CA LEU A 160 -10.76 24.28 7.00
C LEU A 160 -9.48 23.64 7.55
N ALA A 161 -8.44 23.51 6.73
CA ALA A 161 -7.16 22.97 7.16
C ALA A 161 -6.53 23.81 8.28
N GLU A 162 -6.58 25.14 8.16
CA GLU A 162 -6.12 26.04 9.23
C GLU A 162 -6.95 25.89 10.51
N PHE A 163 -8.27 25.75 10.38
CA PHE A 163 -9.16 25.52 11.52
C PHE A 163 -8.84 24.22 12.26
N LEU A 164 -8.62 23.13 11.52
CA LEU A 164 -8.20 21.84 12.07
C LEU A 164 -6.82 21.93 12.73
N ALA A 165 -5.83 22.51 12.05
CA ALA A 165 -4.47 22.67 12.55
C ALA A 165 -4.42 23.49 13.85
N LYS A 166 -5.20 24.58 13.92
CA LYS A 166 -5.29 25.42 15.12
C LYS A 166 -5.80 24.65 16.33
N LYS A 167 -6.75 23.73 16.14
CA LYS A 167 -7.26 22.87 17.22
C LYS A 167 -6.17 21.96 17.78
N GLU A 168 -5.25 21.51 16.92
CA GLU A 168 -4.07 20.72 17.29
C GLU A 168 -2.89 21.56 17.79
N GLY A 169 -3.00 22.90 17.74
CA GLY A 169 -1.95 23.83 18.15
C GLY A 169 -0.84 24.03 17.10
N ILE A 170 -1.14 23.73 15.84
CA ILE A 170 -0.24 23.88 14.69
C ILE A 170 -0.63 25.14 13.92
N THR A 171 0.37 25.91 13.50
CA THR A 171 0.19 27.01 12.54
C THR A 171 0.75 26.56 11.19
N LEU A 172 -0.08 26.51 10.16
CA LEU A 172 0.32 26.07 8.83
C LEU A 172 1.19 27.13 8.15
N MET A 173 2.48 26.84 8.07
CA MET A 173 3.47 27.62 7.31
C MET A 173 3.61 27.09 5.88
N ASN A 174 4.34 27.80 5.01
CA ASN A 174 4.52 27.45 3.60
C ASN A 174 4.90 25.97 3.37
N ASP A 175 5.84 25.42 4.16
CA ASP A 175 6.27 24.03 4.01
C ASP A 175 5.14 23.03 4.29
N HIS A 176 4.24 23.34 5.22
CA HIS A 176 3.07 22.51 5.49
C HIS A 176 2.13 22.48 4.28
N TRP A 177 1.92 23.64 3.63
CA TRP A 177 1.08 23.75 2.44
C TRP A 177 1.62 22.98 1.25
N VAL A 178 2.95 22.98 1.04
CA VAL A 178 3.59 22.17 0.00
C VAL A 178 3.25 20.70 0.19
N VAL A 179 3.40 20.18 1.41
CA VAL A 179 3.13 18.77 1.72
C VAL A 179 1.65 18.45 1.61
N LEU A 180 0.76 19.26 2.21
CA LEU A 180 -0.68 19.05 2.18
C LEU A 180 -1.22 19.04 0.75
N ASN A 181 -0.80 20.00 -0.08
CA ASN A 181 -1.24 20.09 -1.46
C ASN A 181 -0.72 18.90 -2.28
N PHE A 182 0.53 18.48 -2.08
CA PHE A 182 1.05 17.26 -2.71
C PHE A 182 0.22 16.03 -2.32
N MET A 183 -0.02 15.80 -1.03
CA MET A 183 -0.81 14.67 -0.54
C MET A 183 -2.23 14.67 -1.12
N ARG A 184 -2.86 15.85 -1.24
CA ARG A 184 -4.19 15.98 -1.83
C ARG A 184 -4.19 15.73 -3.33
N THR A 185 -3.26 16.32 -4.08
CA THR A 185 -3.11 16.06 -5.51
C THR A 185 -2.88 14.57 -5.75
N PHE A 186 -2.05 13.93 -4.94
CA PHE A 186 -1.80 12.50 -5.01
C PHE A 186 -3.07 11.69 -4.69
N TYR A 187 -3.80 12.04 -3.62
CA TYR A 187 -5.06 11.40 -3.25
C TYR A 187 -6.09 11.45 -4.39
N PHE A 188 -6.33 12.61 -4.99
CA PHE A 188 -7.34 12.72 -6.06
C PHE A 188 -6.88 12.09 -7.38
N LYS A 189 -5.56 12.00 -7.61
CA LYS A 189 -5.00 11.35 -8.80
C LYS A 189 -5.02 9.82 -8.70
N TYR A 190 -4.69 9.27 -7.53
CA TYR A 190 -4.45 7.84 -7.35
C TYR A 190 -5.49 7.14 -6.46
N GLY A 191 -6.31 7.90 -5.73
CA GLY A 191 -7.38 7.41 -4.86
C GLY A 191 -6.89 6.74 -3.58
N ILE A 192 -5.65 6.95 -3.13
CA ILE A 192 -5.08 6.18 -2.01
C ILE A 192 -5.24 6.94 -0.70
N THR A 193 -6.08 6.42 0.21
CA THR A 193 -6.07 6.74 1.65
C THR A 193 -5.05 5.88 2.38
#